data_AF-H6QVN8-F1
#
_entry.id   AF-H6QVN8-F1
#
_cell.length_a   1.000
_cell.length_b   1.000
_cell.length_c   1.000
_cell.angle_alpha   90.00
_cell.angle_beta   90.00
_cell.angle_gamma   90.00
#
_symmetry.space_group_name_H-M   'P 1'
#
loop_
_entity.id
_entity.type
_entity.pdbx_description
1 polymer ?
#
loop_
_entity_poly.entity_id
_entity_poly.type
_entity_poly.pdbx_seq_one_letter_code
_entity_poly.pdbx_strand_id
1 'polypeptide(L)'
;MSTLYNTTYYLLAATRDSGVKSFCKEWSNDIAWLALAKKNWKAKEKFEAYSHGREIQEAVEDASGVSTSKQLREADQLKKDLRAALNQTLANTLGIPVKGCIFPKVPNPSARLLKKNRRLEIVQSEGSTLPKEELMKGFNKMENPFKKKWIDDIRSGAFKIVLSDN
;
A
#
# COMPACT_ATOMS: atom_id res chain seq x y z
N MET A 1 -38.33 18.92 -8.69
CA MET A 1 -37.78 18.34 -9.93
C MET A 1 -36.39 17.80 -9.60
N SER A 2 -36.27 16.55 -9.15
CA SER A 2 -34.97 15.93 -8.85
C SER A 2 -34.35 15.37 -10.12
N THR A 3 -33.13 15.77 -10.44
CA THR A 3 -32.29 15.19 -11.49
C THR A 3 -32.02 13.72 -11.17
N LEU A 4 -32.79 12.82 -11.79
CA LEU A 4 -32.57 11.37 -11.74
C LEU A 4 -31.29 11.07 -12.52
N TYR A 5 -30.27 10.55 -11.84
CA TYR A 5 -28.97 10.23 -12.41
C TYR A 5 -29.10 9.32 -13.64
N ASN A 6 -28.67 9.82 -14.80
CA ASN A 6 -28.66 9.11 -16.09
C ASN A 6 -27.45 8.17 -16.20
N THR A 7 -27.18 7.38 -15.16
CA THR A 7 -25.99 6.52 -15.07
C THR A 7 -26.41 5.05 -15.16
N THR A 8 -26.09 4.42 -16.29
CA THR A 8 -26.14 2.97 -16.43
C THR A 8 -24.98 2.35 -15.66
N TYR A 9 -25.26 1.35 -14.81
CA TYR A 9 -24.24 0.61 -14.09
C TYR A 9 -24.33 -0.89 -14.38
N TYR A 10 -23.18 -1.54 -14.34
CA TYR A 10 -23.06 -2.99 -14.33
C TYR A 10 -22.11 -3.36 -13.20
N LEU A 11 -22.55 -4.22 -12.29
CA LEU A 11 -21.80 -4.68 -11.14
C LEU A 11 -21.59 -6.18 -11.24
N LEU A 12 -20.35 -6.62 -11.08
CA LEU A 12 -19.97 -8.01 -11.01
C LEU A 12 -19.26 -8.28 -9.69
N ALA A 13 -19.70 -9.31 -8.97
CA ALA A 13 -19.04 -9.82 -7.78
C ALA A 13 -18.76 -11.31 -7.94
N ALA A 14 -17.50 -11.72 -7.76
CA ALA A 14 -17.09 -13.11 -7.86
C ALA A 14 -16.09 -13.47 -6.76
N THR A 15 -16.04 -14.76 -6.42
CA THR A 15 -15.01 -15.33 -5.55
C THR A 15 -13.71 -15.53 -6.31
N ARG A 16 -12.60 -15.60 -5.55
CA ARG A 16 -11.33 -16.10 -6.10
C ARG A 16 -11.20 -17.61 -6.03
N ASP A 17 -12.08 -18.28 -5.30
CA ASP A 17 -12.05 -19.73 -5.16
C ASP A 17 -12.79 -20.40 -6.31
N SER A 18 -12.28 -21.56 -6.71
CA SER A 18 -12.84 -22.42 -7.72
C SER A 18 -13.79 -23.49 -7.13
N GLY A 19 -14.64 -24.08 -7.98
CA GLY A 19 -15.49 -25.23 -7.61
C GLY A 19 -16.75 -24.90 -6.79
N VAL A 20 -17.15 -25.79 -5.89
CA VAL A 20 -18.47 -25.74 -5.19
C VAL A 20 -18.64 -24.49 -4.31
N LYS A 21 -17.54 -23.86 -3.90
CA LYS A 21 -17.53 -22.61 -3.11
C LYS A 21 -17.45 -21.36 -3.98
N SER A 22 -17.37 -21.50 -5.31
CA SER A 22 -17.31 -20.36 -6.21
C SER A 22 -18.67 -19.67 -6.33
N PHE A 23 -18.68 -18.34 -6.39
CA PHE A 23 -19.85 -17.61 -6.87
C PHE A 23 -19.46 -16.54 -7.87
N CYS A 24 -20.36 -16.26 -8.81
CA CYS A 24 -20.30 -15.09 -9.68
C CYS A 24 -21.73 -14.53 -9.78
N LYS A 25 -21.90 -13.26 -9.41
CA LYS A 25 -23.19 -12.56 -9.45
C LYS A 25 -23.03 -11.27 -10.24
N GLU A 26 -24.02 -11.02 -11.09
CA GLU A 26 -24.05 -9.88 -12.01
C GLU A 26 -25.36 -9.11 -11.81
N TRP A 27 -25.25 -7.78 -11.71
CA TRP A 27 -26.38 -6.86 -11.57
C TRP A 27 -26.23 -5.69 -12.53
N SER A 28 -27.35 -5.17 -13.02
CA SER A 28 -27.39 -3.91 -13.78
C SER A 28 -28.75 -3.26 -13.62
N ASN A 29 -28.81 -1.94 -13.76
CA ASN A 29 -30.07 -1.21 -13.95
C ASN A 29 -30.57 -1.23 -15.40
N ASP A 30 -29.77 -1.76 -16.33
CA ASP A 30 -30.14 -1.95 -17.75
C ASP A 30 -30.18 -3.46 -18.08
N ILE A 31 -31.39 -3.94 -18.39
CA ILE A 31 -31.67 -5.34 -18.67
C ILE A 31 -30.98 -5.80 -19.96
N ALA A 32 -30.89 -4.93 -20.97
CA ALA A 32 -30.23 -5.25 -22.24
C ALA A 32 -28.72 -5.43 -22.03
N TRP A 33 -28.11 -4.56 -21.22
CA TRP A 33 -26.71 -4.68 -20.82
C TRP A 33 -26.43 -5.98 -20.04
N LEU A 34 -27.29 -6.34 -19.09
CA LEU A 34 -27.15 -7.58 -18.34
C LEU A 34 -27.30 -8.82 -19.24
N ALA A 35 -28.24 -8.81 -20.19
CA ALA A 35 -28.42 -9.91 -21.14
C ALA A 35 -27.22 -10.06 -22.08
N LEU A 36 -26.68 -8.94 -22.57
CA LEU A 36 -25.48 -8.93 -23.42
C LEU A 36 -24.25 -9.44 -22.64
N ALA A 37 -24.07 -8.98 -21.40
CA ALA A 37 -22.98 -9.41 -20.53
C ALA A 37 -23.02 -10.92 -20.29
N LYS A 38 -24.18 -11.45 -19.88
CA LYS A 38 -24.36 -12.90 -19.65
C LYS A 38 -24.11 -13.73 -20.90
N LYS A 39 -24.54 -13.25 -22.08
CA LYS A 39 -24.35 -13.96 -23.36
C LYS A 39 -22.88 -13.99 -23.80
N ASN A 40 -22.19 -12.85 -23.72
CA ASN A 40 -20.88 -12.69 -24.33
C ASN A 40 -19.71 -12.93 -23.37
N TRP A 41 -19.86 -12.57 -22.09
CA TRP A 41 -18.74 -12.60 -21.16
C TRP A 41 -18.55 -13.95 -20.49
N LYS A 42 -19.60 -14.75 -20.23
CA LYS A 42 -19.51 -16.02 -19.48
C LYS A 42 -18.62 -15.85 -18.25
N ALA A 43 -18.97 -14.85 -17.43
CA ALA A 43 -18.07 -14.31 -16.44
C ALA A 43 -17.67 -15.37 -15.41
N LYS A 44 -18.62 -16.20 -14.97
CA LYS A 44 -18.38 -17.27 -14.03
C LYS A 44 -17.27 -18.20 -14.53
N GLU A 45 -17.39 -18.70 -15.74
CA GLU A 45 -16.46 -19.64 -16.36
C GLU A 45 -15.07 -19.01 -16.55
N LYS A 46 -15.02 -17.72 -16.95
CA LYS A 46 -13.75 -16.99 -17.07
C LYS A 46 -13.06 -16.79 -15.72
N PHE A 47 -13.81 -16.45 -14.68
CA PHE A 47 -13.25 -16.29 -13.34
C PHE A 47 -12.79 -17.63 -12.76
N GLU A 48 -13.57 -18.70 -12.90
CA GLU A 48 -13.17 -20.04 -12.47
C GLU A 48 -11.90 -20.52 -13.18
N ALA A 49 -11.81 -20.34 -14.50
CA ALA A 49 -10.60 -20.68 -15.26
C ALA A 49 -9.39 -19.84 -14.82
N TYR A 50 -9.58 -18.54 -14.56
CA TYR A 50 -8.52 -17.68 -14.05
C TYR A 50 -8.05 -18.10 -12.64
N SER A 51 -9.00 -18.42 -11.75
CA SER A 51 -8.72 -18.91 -10.40
C SER A 51 -7.93 -20.22 -10.41
N HIS A 52 -8.37 -21.21 -11.21
CA HIS A 52 -7.61 -22.45 -11.41
C HIS A 52 -6.21 -22.17 -11.96
N GLY A 53 -6.08 -21.30 -12.97
CA GLY A 53 -4.78 -20.94 -13.54
C GLY A 53 -3.85 -20.32 -12.51
N ARG A 54 -4.39 -19.51 -11.59
CA ARG A 54 -3.63 -18.90 -10.49
C ARG A 54 -3.23 -19.92 -9.43
N GLU A 55 -4.11 -20.84 -9.03
CA GLU A 55 -3.78 -21.93 -8.10
C GLU A 55 -2.63 -22.80 -8.65
N ILE A 56 -2.67 -23.12 -9.95
CA ILE A 56 -1.58 -23.84 -10.63
C ILE A 56 -0.30 -23.01 -10.64
N GLN A 57 -0.38 -21.71 -10.94
CA GLN A 57 0.78 -20.82 -10.93
C GLN A 57 1.42 -20.78 -9.54
N GLU A 58 0.63 -20.62 -8.47
CA GLU A 58 1.11 -20.62 -7.09
C GLU A 58 1.81 -21.96 -6.75
N ALA A 59 1.23 -23.10 -7.14
CA ALA A 59 1.87 -24.42 -6.96
C ALA A 59 3.19 -24.58 -7.74
N VAL A 60 3.28 -24.01 -8.96
CA VAL A 60 4.52 -24.02 -9.76
C VAL A 60 5.58 -23.11 -9.15
N GLU A 61 5.20 -21.92 -8.67
CA GLU A 61 6.12 -21.01 -7.96
C GLU A 61 6.69 -21.65 -6.70
N ASP A 62 5.85 -22.34 -5.92
CA ASP A 62 6.26 -23.07 -4.72
C ASP A 62 7.21 -24.23 -5.05
N ALA A 63 6.91 -25.01 -6.11
CA ALA A 63 7.74 -26.15 -6.50
C ALA A 63 9.08 -25.74 -7.14
N SER A 64 9.10 -24.62 -7.88
CA SER A 64 10.29 -24.12 -8.58
C SER A 64 11.14 -23.18 -7.72
N GLY A 65 10.59 -22.63 -6.62
CA GLY A 65 11.22 -21.59 -5.82
C GLY A 65 11.33 -20.24 -6.55
N VAL A 66 10.73 -20.09 -7.72
CA VAL A 66 10.78 -18.88 -8.54
C VAL A 66 9.39 -18.25 -8.56
N SER A 67 9.23 -17.10 -7.89
CA SER A 67 8.00 -16.32 -7.95
C SER A 67 7.88 -15.60 -9.30
N THR A 68 6.93 -16.02 -10.14
CA THR A 68 6.50 -15.32 -11.36
C THR A 68 5.43 -14.24 -11.10
N SER A 69 5.01 -14.04 -9.85
CA SER A 69 4.09 -12.97 -9.47
C SER A 69 4.63 -11.61 -9.92
N LYS A 70 3.73 -10.70 -10.35
CA LYS A 70 4.09 -9.34 -10.77
C LYS A 70 4.96 -8.70 -9.69
N GLN A 71 6.25 -8.57 -9.96
CA GLN A 71 7.14 -7.81 -9.11
C GLN A 71 6.52 -6.44 -8.89
N LEU A 72 6.34 -6.05 -7.62
CA LEU A 72 5.96 -4.69 -7.29
C LEU A 72 6.94 -3.77 -8.01
N ARG A 73 6.41 -2.71 -8.64
CA ARG A 73 7.28 -1.68 -9.22
C ARG A 73 8.25 -1.23 -8.12
N GLU A 74 9.51 -1.06 -8.47
CA GLU A 74 10.56 -0.70 -7.50
C GLU A 74 10.18 0.52 -6.65
N ALA A 75 9.48 1.48 -7.24
CA ALA A 75 8.94 2.66 -6.55
C ALA A 75 7.95 2.32 -5.42
N ASP A 76 7.11 1.31 -5.61
CA ASP A 76 6.13 0.90 -4.62
C ASP A 76 6.75 0.04 -3.52
N GLN A 77 7.75 -0.78 -3.88
CA GLN A 77 8.58 -1.50 -2.91
C GLN A 77 9.35 -0.51 -2.02
N LEU A 78 9.99 0.51 -2.61
CA LEU A 78 10.68 1.58 -1.87
C LEU A 78 9.76 2.29 -0.87
N LYS A 79 8.53 2.63 -1.27
CA LYS A 79 7.56 3.27 -0.37
C LYS A 79 7.15 2.34 0.77
N LYS A 80 7.00 1.04 0.50
CA LYS A 80 6.66 0.03 1.50
C LYS A 80 7.78 -0.08 2.54
N ASP A 81 9.02 -0.18 2.07
CA ASP A 81 10.20 -0.35 2.91
C ASP A 81 10.47 0.89 3.76
N LEU A 82 10.41 2.09 3.17
CA LEU A 82 10.58 3.34 3.92
C LEU A 82 9.50 3.49 5.00
N ARG A 83 8.24 3.14 4.69
CA ARG A 83 7.15 3.18 5.69
C ARG A 83 7.42 2.22 6.85
N ALA A 84 7.87 1.01 6.54
CA ALA A 84 8.20 0.02 7.57
C ALA A 84 9.34 0.52 8.45
N ALA A 85 10.43 1.02 7.84
CA ALA A 85 11.59 1.56 8.55
C ALA A 85 11.19 2.72 9.48
N LEU A 86 10.42 3.70 9.00
CA LEU A 86 9.97 4.84 9.80
C LEU A 86 9.09 4.43 10.98
N ASN A 87 8.16 3.50 10.76
CA ASN A 87 7.30 2.98 11.83
C ASN A 87 8.12 2.21 12.87
N GLN A 88 9.12 1.44 12.43
CA GLN A 88 9.99 0.68 13.31
C GLN A 88 10.88 1.61 14.14
N THR A 89 11.51 2.62 13.54
CA THR A 89 12.29 3.62 14.27
C THR A 89 11.43 4.30 15.34
N LEU A 90 10.22 4.74 14.98
CA LEU A 90 9.32 5.40 15.93
C LEU A 90 8.86 4.46 17.06
N ALA A 91 8.56 3.20 16.73
CA ALA A 91 8.14 2.19 17.70
C ALA A 91 9.27 1.87 18.70
N ASN A 92 10.50 1.72 18.19
CA ASN A 92 11.68 1.50 19.01
C ASN A 92 11.92 2.66 19.98
N THR A 93 11.82 3.91 19.49
CA THR A 93 11.96 5.11 20.33
C THR A 93 10.90 5.20 21.43
N LEU A 94 9.67 4.75 21.15
CA LEU A 94 8.56 4.75 22.11
C LEU A 94 8.52 3.51 23.00
N GLY A 95 9.34 2.48 22.74
CA GLY A 95 9.28 1.20 23.44
C GLY A 95 7.96 0.43 23.24
N ILE A 96 7.26 0.65 22.12
CA ILE A 96 5.97 0.02 21.81
C ILE A 96 6.07 -0.96 20.64
N PRO A 97 5.14 -1.91 20.49
CA PRO A 97 5.07 -2.76 19.31
C PRO A 97 4.92 -1.94 18.01
N VAL A 98 5.59 -2.36 16.94
CA VAL A 98 5.45 -1.75 15.60
C VAL A 98 4.00 -1.82 15.11
N LYS A 99 3.27 -2.87 15.50
CA LYS A 99 1.86 -3.06 15.15
C LYS A 99 1.00 -1.98 15.84
N GLY A 100 0.55 -1.00 15.06
CA GLY A 100 -0.20 0.16 15.55
C GLY A 100 0.62 1.45 15.63
N CYS A 101 1.95 1.37 15.50
CA CYS A 101 2.81 2.53 15.39
C CYS A 101 2.79 3.07 13.94
N ILE A 102 2.36 4.31 13.77
CA ILE A 102 2.26 4.96 12.46
C ILE A 102 3.01 6.27 12.49
N PHE A 103 4.07 6.36 11.67
CA PHE A 103 4.81 7.59 11.41
C PHE A 103 3.94 8.59 10.62
N PRO A 104 3.93 9.89 10.97
CA PRO A 104 3.17 10.90 10.24
C PRO A 104 3.61 11.03 8.77
N LYS A 105 2.69 10.74 7.83
CA LYS A 105 2.96 10.80 6.38
C LYS A 105 2.64 12.17 5.75
N VAL A 106 2.43 13.17 6.60
CA VAL A 106 1.96 14.51 6.22
C VAL A 106 3.15 15.47 6.07
N PRO A 107 2.94 16.66 5.46
CA PRO A 107 3.96 17.70 5.46
C PRO A 107 4.39 18.07 6.88
N ASN A 108 5.67 18.36 7.04
CA ASN A 108 6.35 18.62 8.30
C ASN A 108 6.08 17.50 9.35
N PRO A 109 6.68 16.31 9.16
CA PRO A 109 6.49 15.21 10.10
C PRO A 109 6.99 15.54 11.51
N SER A 110 8.03 16.37 11.66
CA SER A 110 8.59 16.78 12.94
C SER A 110 7.56 17.51 13.82
N ALA A 111 6.88 18.52 13.27
CA ALA A 111 5.83 19.24 14.00
C ALA A 111 4.65 18.34 14.41
N ARG A 112 4.39 17.28 13.64
CA ARG A 112 3.30 16.34 13.91
C ARG A 112 3.66 15.32 14.96
N LEU A 113 4.91 14.87 15.00
CA LEU A 113 5.44 14.05 16.09
C LEU A 113 5.41 14.81 17.41
N LEU A 114 5.89 16.05 17.43
CA LEU A 114 5.85 16.92 18.61
C LEU A 114 4.43 17.14 19.14
N LYS A 115 3.42 17.29 18.26
CA LYS A 115 2.01 17.37 18.66
C LYS A 115 1.48 16.08 19.26
N LYS A 116 1.96 14.92 18.81
CA LYS A 116 1.53 13.60 19.31
C LYS A 116 2.20 13.25 20.63
N ASN A 117 3.49 13.57 20.76
CA ASN A 117 4.26 13.46 21.99
C ASN A 117 5.31 14.56 21.98
N ARG A 118 5.24 15.46 22.96
CA ARG A 118 6.12 16.65 23.04
C ARG A 118 7.61 16.31 23.18
N ARG A 119 7.93 15.08 23.58
CA ARG A 119 9.29 14.58 23.70
C ARG A 119 9.85 14.02 22.39
N LEU A 120 9.04 13.78 21.37
CA LEU A 120 9.55 13.19 20.12
C LEU A 120 10.19 14.24 19.22
N GLU A 121 11.46 13.99 18.87
CA GLU A 121 12.23 14.83 17.97
C GLU A 121 12.82 14.01 16.82
N ILE A 122 12.86 14.60 15.63
CA ILE A 122 13.59 14.05 14.49
C ILE A 122 14.97 14.70 14.45
N VAL A 123 16.01 13.89 14.48
CA VAL A 123 17.41 14.32 14.42
C VAL A 123 18.02 13.83 13.11
N GLN A 124 18.59 14.76 12.35
CA GLN A 124 19.45 14.48 11.20
C GLN A 124 20.88 14.82 11.58
N SER A 125 21.80 13.85 11.53
CA SER A 125 23.22 14.07 11.79
C SER A 125 23.93 14.72 10.59
N GLU A 126 25.18 15.12 10.76
CA GLU A 126 26.01 15.71 9.70
C GLU A 126 26.19 14.78 8.49
N GLY A 127 26.08 13.46 8.70
CA GLY A 127 26.12 12.46 7.62
C GLY A 127 24.82 12.28 6.85
N SER A 128 23.76 13.03 7.17
CA SER A 128 22.45 12.89 6.52
C SER A 128 22.50 13.43 5.09
N THR A 129 22.16 12.58 4.14
CA THR A 129 22.10 12.93 2.72
C THR A 129 20.74 13.51 2.30
N LEU A 130 19.72 13.36 3.15
CA LEU A 130 18.38 13.90 2.95
C LEU A 130 18.32 15.39 3.29
N PRO A 131 17.98 16.27 2.33
CA PRO A 131 17.83 17.70 2.61
C PRO A 131 16.66 17.96 3.58
N LYS A 132 16.84 18.94 4.49
CA LYS A 132 15.79 19.36 5.43
C LYS A 132 14.51 19.80 4.71
N GLU A 133 14.64 20.50 3.60
CA GLU A 133 13.49 20.95 2.79
C GLU A 133 12.66 19.78 2.25
N GLU A 134 13.32 18.71 1.81
CA GLU A 134 12.66 17.49 1.34
C GLU A 134 11.98 16.76 2.49
N LEU A 135 12.64 16.65 3.65
CA LEU A 135 12.02 16.09 4.86
C LEU A 135 10.73 16.84 5.24
N MET A 136 10.72 18.17 5.08
CA MET A 136 9.56 19.02 5.37
C MET A 136 8.39 18.80 4.40
N LYS A 137 8.63 18.36 3.16
CA LYS A 137 7.55 17.94 2.24
C LYS A 137 6.81 16.70 2.77
N GLY A 138 7.52 15.84 3.52
CA GLY A 138 6.98 14.64 4.14
C GLY A 138 6.79 13.47 3.17
N PHE A 139 6.50 12.29 3.71
CA PHE A 139 6.48 11.01 2.98
C PHE A 139 5.61 11.03 1.71
N ASN A 140 4.42 11.63 1.76
CA ASN A 140 3.47 11.58 0.65
C ASN A 140 3.90 12.43 -0.55
N LYS A 141 4.50 13.60 -0.33
CA LYS A 141 4.87 14.56 -1.39
C LYS A 141 6.33 14.44 -1.84
N MET A 142 7.17 13.75 -1.09
CA MET A 142 8.58 13.54 -1.43
C MET A 142 8.74 12.64 -2.67
N GLU A 143 9.71 12.95 -3.53
CA GLU A 143 10.04 12.14 -4.70
C GLU A 143 10.83 10.87 -4.34
N ASN A 144 10.85 9.89 -5.24
CA ASN A 144 11.48 8.59 -4.98
C ASN A 144 13.01 8.68 -4.73
N PRO A 145 13.81 9.53 -5.42
CA PRO A 145 15.23 9.65 -5.12
C PRO A 145 15.50 10.08 -3.67
N PHE A 146 14.71 11.02 -3.14
CA PHE A 146 14.83 11.46 -1.75
C PHE A 146 14.30 10.43 -0.75
N LYS A 147 13.28 9.64 -1.11
CA LYS A 147 12.85 8.49 -0.30
C LYS A 147 13.96 7.44 -0.18
N LYS A 148 14.76 7.24 -1.22
CA LYS A 148 15.94 6.36 -1.18
C LYS A 148 17.01 6.91 -0.23
N LYS A 149 17.34 8.20 -0.35
CA LYS A 149 18.23 8.86 0.62
C LYS A 149 17.73 8.75 2.06
N TRP A 150 16.41 8.89 2.26
CA TRP A 150 15.82 8.77 3.60
C TRP A 150 15.98 7.36 4.17
N ILE A 151 15.74 6.31 3.38
CA ILE A 151 15.95 4.93 3.88
C ILE A 151 17.43 4.67 4.17
N ASP A 152 18.33 5.20 3.35
CA ASP A 152 19.77 5.05 3.54
C ASP A 152 20.24 5.80 4.80
N ASP A 153 19.72 7.00 5.04
CA ASP A 153 19.99 7.77 6.26
C ASP A 153 19.42 7.08 7.52
N ILE A 154 18.27 6.40 7.44
CA ILE A 154 17.76 5.59 8.56
C ILE A 154 18.71 4.42 8.85
N ARG A 155 19.19 3.74 7.80
CA ARG A 155 20.08 2.57 7.92
C ARG A 155 21.46 2.93 8.44
N SER A 156 22.03 4.05 7.99
CA SER A 156 23.30 4.56 8.48
C SER A 156 23.21 5.15 9.89
N GLY A 157 21.99 5.37 10.39
CA GLY A 157 21.75 6.09 11.64
C GLY A 157 21.94 7.60 11.52
N ALA A 158 22.07 8.13 10.31
CA ALA A 158 22.10 9.58 10.08
C ALA A 158 20.72 10.23 10.30
N PHE A 159 19.64 9.47 10.20
CA PHE A 159 18.28 9.87 10.57
C PHE A 159 17.80 9.08 11.79
N LYS A 160 17.43 9.77 12.86
CA LYS A 160 16.92 9.15 14.10
C LYS A 160 15.68 9.88 14.62
N ILE A 161 14.84 9.13 15.32
CA ILE A 161 13.76 9.68 16.15
C ILE A 161 14.19 9.45 17.60
N VAL A 162 14.21 10.49 18.41
CA VAL A 162 14.67 10.40 19.80
C VAL A 162 13.62 10.98 20.75
N LEU A 163 13.68 10.53 22.00
CA LEU A 163 13.00 11.21 23.10
C LEU A 163 13.94 12.30 23.60
N SER A 164 13.53 13.55 23.43
CA SER A 164 14.18 14.73 23.99
C SER A 164 13.65 14.93 25.41
N ASP A 165 14.57 15.00 26.37
CA ASP A 165 14.29 15.32 27.77
C ASP A 165 14.13 16.84 27.90
N ASN A 166 13.00 17.37 27.44
CA ASN A 166 12.52 18.70 27.83
C ASN A 166 11.66 18.61 29.08
#